data_AF-A0A7X4YIX8-F1
#
_entry.id   AF-A0A7X4YIX8-F1
#
_cell.length_a   1.000
_cell.length_b   1.000
_cell.length_c   1.000
_cell.angle_alpha   90.00
_cell.angle_beta   90.00
_cell.angle_gamma   90.00
#
_symmetry.space_group_name_H-M   'P 1'
#
loop_
_entity.id
_entity.type
_entity.pdbx_description
1 polymer ?
#
loop_
_entity_poly.entity_id
_entity_poly.type
_entity_poly.pdbx_seq_one_letter_code
_entity_poly.pdbx_strand_id
1 'polypeptide(L)'
;MSAGSQSGDSSAHASDRDSALAQVAKMPLVKIVPLERYLARRHDGHGFAPEFLTQKAAEDYLILRGLLEPRDTWPRGASPLASSPSTPALCVGVMSMECRPHAPVLIERKDGTFAVNTWEPPVLVPEQGEWPDVRRVLLWLAEDEAGLDWLFNWIAFKVQHPGSRPGTAILLQGPPGSGKNVLYRVLAHLLGPSNCVQIGEADLAKPYNFHFATKLLIFANELLDNHKRGGSLGDGLKATITDGEVFLESKGVARTSATNRAGLLAATNRTKPIEIEEGDRRWTVLHNKAKPAEYAHPDLGMTHREFLESLHAPGEDDAFTPEFMRQVAAFAHAMNTRTVDLRRVRRPHANASREELQQLSEPVTEQFLRELSESPDADGQLRDWAFSSPQANVMSRSTGTTVGKSKAVTNDALYAAVCGFCRVVGQKHPPQKRTFLAALKSAGWTELRDNKARGWLPPWHQEDDTSTPHESKVVPLTASRGAAVTPPATTSKASLPTPGNGSGPAR
;
A
#
# COMPACT_ATOMS: atom_id res chain seq x y z
N MET A 1 42.52 -13.48 -56.61
CA MET A 1 41.53 -12.61 -57.29
C MET A 1 40.39 -13.52 -57.71
N SER A 2 39.30 -13.55 -56.93
CA SER A 2 38.03 -12.82 -57.13
C SER A 2 37.30 -13.26 -58.40
N ALA A 3 35.99 -13.32 -58.52
CA ALA A 3 34.79 -13.30 -57.67
C ALA A 3 33.63 -13.32 -58.68
N GLY A 4 32.44 -13.76 -58.30
CA GLY A 4 31.24 -13.56 -59.12
C GLY A 4 29.99 -14.23 -58.52
N SER A 5 29.11 -13.40 -57.97
CA SER A 5 27.92 -13.70 -57.17
C SER A 5 26.66 -14.10 -57.97
N GLN A 6 25.77 -14.89 -57.36
CA GLN A 6 24.39 -15.15 -57.82
C GLN A 6 23.37 -14.28 -57.06
N SER A 7 22.35 -13.78 -57.78
CA SER A 7 21.30 -12.86 -57.33
C SER A 7 19.88 -13.46 -57.44
N GLY A 8 19.69 -14.74 -57.11
CA GLY A 8 18.41 -15.46 -57.26
C GLY A 8 17.56 -15.60 -55.98
N ASP A 9 18.19 -15.74 -54.81
CA ASP A 9 17.50 -16.23 -53.59
C ASP A 9 16.78 -15.15 -52.76
N SER A 10 16.99 -13.87 -53.02
CA SER A 10 16.47 -12.81 -52.13
C SER A 10 14.97 -12.53 -52.28
N SER A 11 14.35 -12.92 -53.41
CA SER A 11 12.94 -12.59 -53.69
C SER A 11 11.96 -13.64 -53.17
N ALA A 12 12.32 -14.92 -53.19
CA ALA A 12 11.50 -16.01 -52.65
C ALA A 12 11.43 -15.96 -51.10
N HIS A 13 12.56 -15.65 -50.45
CA HIS A 13 12.61 -15.50 -48.99
C HIS A 13 11.85 -14.29 -48.45
N ALA A 14 11.68 -13.23 -49.23
CA ALA A 14 10.89 -12.06 -48.83
C ALA A 14 9.38 -12.35 -48.89
N SER A 15 8.93 -13.04 -49.95
CA SER A 15 7.56 -13.53 -50.13
C SER A 15 7.13 -14.48 -49.00
N ASP A 16 7.98 -15.44 -48.66
CA ASP A 16 7.70 -16.41 -47.59
C ASP A 16 7.71 -15.76 -46.19
N ARG A 17 8.57 -14.75 -45.99
CA ARG A 17 8.64 -13.98 -44.75
C ARG A 17 7.40 -13.09 -44.53
N ASP A 18 6.91 -12.44 -45.58
CA ASP A 18 5.71 -11.60 -45.49
C ASP A 18 4.44 -12.45 -45.32
N SER A 19 4.40 -13.63 -45.94
CA SER A 19 3.31 -14.61 -45.75
C SER A 19 3.32 -15.22 -44.34
N ALA A 20 4.50 -15.48 -43.75
CA ALA A 20 4.65 -15.94 -42.37
C ALA A 20 4.27 -14.86 -41.34
N LEU A 21 4.64 -13.60 -41.58
CA LEU A 21 4.24 -12.47 -40.73
C LEU A 21 2.71 -12.24 -40.76
N ALA A 22 2.06 -12.43 -41.92
CA ALA A 22 0.61 -12.36 -42.07
C ALA A 22 -0.13 -13.53 -41.38
N GLN A 23 0.55 -14.65 -41.12
CA GLN A 23 0.00 -15.83 -40.44
C GLN A 23 0.20 -15.75 -38.92
N VAL A 24 1.32 -15.19 -38.45
CA VAL A 24 1.59 -14.83 -37.03
C VAL A 24 0.60 -13.78 -36.53
N ALA A 25 0.19 -12.85 -37.39
CA ALA A 25 -0.83 -11.84 -37.08
C ALA A 25 -2.25 -12.41 -36.85
N LYS A 26 -2.49 -13.71 -37.13
CA LYS A 26 -3.82 -14.34 -37.09
C LYS A 26 -4.02 -15.38 -35.99
N MET A 27 -3.04 -15.68 -35.13
CA MET A 27 -3.16 -16.79 -34.17
C MET A 27 -3.32 -16.34 -32.70
N PRO A 28 -4.23 -16.98 -31.92
CA PRO A 28 -4.57 -16.56 -30.56
C PRO A 28 -3.55 -17.05 -29.51
N LEU A 29 -3.18 -16.16 -28.58
CA LEU A 29 -2.27 -16.43 -27.47
C LEU A 29 -2.91 -17.38 -26.45
N VAL A 30 -2.41 -18.61 -26.36
CA VAL A 30 -2.76 -19.54 -25.29
C VAL A 30 -1.66 -19.57 -24.22
N LYS A 31 -2.10 -19.39 -22.97
CA LYS A 31 -1.43 -19.46 -21.67
C LYS A 31 -0.15 -20.30 -21.57
N ILE A 32 0.84 -19.79 -20.82
CA ILE A 32 1.78 -20.58 -20.02
C ILE A 32 1.78 -20.01 -18.60
N VAL A 33 1.46 -20.87 -17.62
CA VAL A 33 1.58 -20.67 -16.17
C VAL A 33 2.71 -21.64 -15.71
N PRO A 34 3.54 -21.30 -14.70
CA PRO A 34 4.91 -21.79 -14.58
C PRO A 34 5.03 -23.23 -14.06
N LEU A 35 6.04 -23.96 -14.54
CA LEU A 35 6.37 -25.31 -14.09
C LEU A 35 7.49 -25.26 -13.02
N GLU A 36 7.11 -24.84 -11.81
CA GLU A 36 7.88 -25.12 -10.60
C GLU A 36 7.67 -26.59 -10.21
N ARG A 37 8.43 -27.50 -10.83
CA ARG A 37 8.87 -28.82 -10.32
C ARG A 37 9.72 -29.47 -11.41
N TYR A 38 10.86 -30.07 -11.02
CA TYR A 38 11.76 -30.96 -11.80
C TYR A 38 13.10 -30.41 -12.38
N LEU A 39 14.03 -30.05 -11.48
CA LEU A 39 15.44 -30.54 -11.31
C LEU A 39 16.33 -30.97 -12.51
N ALA A 40 17.58 -30.44 -12.61
CA ALA A 40 18.87 -31.18 -12.76
C ALA A 40 20.14 -30.28 -12.59
N ARG A 41 21.23 -30.85 -12.03
CA ARG A 41 22.40 -30.21 -11.35
C ARG A 41 23.42 -29.48 -12.24
N ARG A 42 24.17 -28.52 -11.67
CA ARG A 42 25.42 -27.96 -12.24
C ARG A 42 26.62 -28.93 -12.12
N HIS A 43 27.61 -28.72 -13.00
CA HIS A 43 28.79 -29.56 -13.24
C HIS A 43 29.87 -29.57 -12.13
N ASP A 44 29.69 -28.81 -11.06
CA ASP A 44 30.64 -28.57 -9.98
C ASP A 44 30.22 -29.20 -8.64
N GLY A 45 29.16 -30.02 -8.61
CA GLY A 45 28.79 -30.82 -7.45
C GLY A 45 28.19 -30.04 -6.26
N HIS A 46 28.18 -28.70 -6.30
CA HIS A 46 27.62 -27.85 -5.25
C HIS A 46 26.65 -26.79 -5.83
N GLY A 47 25.34 -27.06 -5.75
CA GLY A 47 24.27 -26.04 -5.90
C GLY A 47 23.60 -25.90 -7.29
N PHE A 48 22.30 -25.56 -7.30
CA PHE A 48 21.52 -25.21 -8.51
C PHE A 48 21.51 -23.69 -8.70
N ALA A 49 21.56 -23.20 -9.94
CA ALA A 49 21.27 -21.79 -10.21
C ALA A 49 19.78 -21.56 -10.50
N PRO A 50 19.20 -20.47 -9.99
CA PRO A 50 17.75 -20.25 -9.94
C PRO A 50 17.07 -19.79 -11.25
N GLU A 51 17.71 -19.90 -12.43
CA GLU A 51 17.43 -18.96 -13.52
C GLU A 51 17.04 -19.55 -14.90
N PHE A 52 17.00 -20.88 -15.12
CA PHE A 52 16.80 -21.41 -16.50
C PHE A 52 15.97 -22.71 -16.62
N LEU A 53 15.21 -22.82 -17.72
CA LEU A 53 14.56 -24.04 -18.23
C LEU A 53 15.58 -25.09 -18.68
N THR A 54 15.24 -26.38 -18.62
CA THR A 54 16.02 -27.42 -19.31
C THR A 54 15.69 -27.43 -20.80
N GLN A 55 16.69 -27.66 -21.65
CA GLN A 55 16.55 -27.66 -23.12
C GLN A 55 15.43 -28.58 -23.62
N LYS A 56 15.28 -29.75 -23.00
CA LYS A 56 14.24 -30.74 -23.34
C LYS A 56 12.81 -30.20 -23.11
N ALA A 57 12.60 -29.46 -22.03
CA ALA A 57 11.28 -28.90 -21.70
C ALA A 57 10.88 -27.75 -22.63
N ALA A 58 11.86 -26.95 -23.07
CA ALA A 58 11.64 -25.92 -24.09
C ALA A 58 11.25 -26.54 -25.44
N GLU A 59 11.92 -27.63 -25.85
CA GLU A 59 11.61 -28.38 -27.06
C GLU A 59 10.19 -28.98 -27.05
N ASP A 60 9.79 -29.68 -25.98
CA ASP A 60 8.47 -30.32 -25.88
C ASP A 60 7.33 -29.28 -25.98
N TYR A 61 7.53 -28.10 -25.39
CA TYR A 61 6.57 -26.99 -25.46
C TYR A 61 6.41 -26.45 -26.89
N LEU A 62 7.52 -26.27 -27.61
CA LEU A 62 7.50 -25.76 -28.98
C LEU A 62 6.87 -26.76 -29.96
N ILE A 63 7.09 -28.06 -29.75
CA ILE A 63 6.41 -29.13 -30.51
C ILE A 63 4.91 -29.11 -30.25
N LEU A 64 4.49 -29.01 -28.99
CA LEU A 64 3.06 -28.91 -28.60
C LEU A 64 2.35 -27.70 -29.22
N ARG A 65 3.09 -26.65 -29.58
CA ARG A 65 2.58 -25.44 -30.22
C ARG A 65 2.68 -25.46 -31.75
N GLY A 66 3.22 -26.51 -32.35
CA GLY A 66 3.47 -26.59 -33.79
C GLY A 66 4.55 -25.63 -34.28
N LEU A 67 5.41 -25.15 -33.39
CA LEU A 67 6.53 -24.24 -33.70
C LEU A 67 7.84 -24.99 -33.96
N LEU A 68 7.89 -26.28 -33.59
CA LEU A 68 8.93 -27.22 -33.98
C LEU A 68 8.26 -28.52 -34.46
N GLU A 69 8.88 -29.18 -35.43
CA GLU A 69 8.44 -30.51 -35.89
C GLU A 69 8.61 -31.57 -34.78
N PRO A 70 7.81 -32.65 -34.77
CA PRO A 70 7.93 -33.74 -33.78
C PRO A 70 9.34 -34.34 -33.68
N ARG A 71 9.78 -34.76 -32.49
CA ARG A 71 11.18 -35.17 -32.21
C ARG A 71 11.71 -36.28 -33.14
N ASP A 72 10.82 -37.14 -33.61
CA ASP A 72 11.07 -38.25 -34.53
C ASP A 72 11.41 -37.80 -35.96
N THR A 73 11.11 -36.55 -36.30
CA THR A 73 11.48 -35.93 -37.59
C THR A 73 12.89 -35.33 -37.59
N TRP A 74 13.54 -35.25 -36.42
CA TRP A 74 14.84 -34.58 -36.29
C TRP A 74 15.99 -35.52 -36.68
N PRO A 75 17.08 -34.98 -37.25
CA PRO A 75 18.31 -35.76 -37.42
C PRO A 75 18.78 -36.29 -36.06
N ARG A 76 19.19 -37.56 -36.00
CA ARG A 76 19.58 -38.22 -34.75
C ARG A 76 20.65 -37.42 -34.00
N GLY A 77 20.28 -36.91 -32.82
CA GLY A 77 21.18 -36.16 -31.93
C GLY A 77 21.27 -34.65 -32.22
N ALA A 78 20.52 -34.11 -33.17
CA ALA A 78 20.51 -32.69 -33.50
C ALA A 78 19.23 -32.02 -32.96
N SER A 79 19.30 -31.44 -31.76
CA SER A 79 18.25 -30.55 -31.27
C SER A 79 18.32 -29.22 -32.02
N PRO A 80 17.20 -28.70 -32.58
CA PRO A 80 17.14 -27.39 -33.21
C PRO A 80 17.63 -26.25 -32.29
N LEU A 81 17.41 -26.39 -30.97
CA LEU A 81 17.88 -25.45 -29.95
C LEU A 81 19.38 -25.59 -29.63
N ALA A 82 20.00 -26.76 -29.91
CA ALA A 82 21.45 -26.97 -29.76
C ALA A 82 22.25 -26.60 -31.02
N SER A 83 21.69 -26.84 -32.21
CA SER A 83 22.39 -26.66 -33.50
C SER A 83 22.35 -25.22 -34.02
N SER A 84 21.49 -24.36 -33.47
CA SER A 84 21.48 -22.92 -33.75
C SER A 84 21.21 -22.12 -32.46
N PRO A 85 22.25 -21.70 -31.72
CA PRO A 85 22.08 -20.78 -30.59
C PRO A 85 21.51 -19.43 -31.06
N SER A 86 21.63 -19.14 -32.35
CA SER A 86 20.92 -18.08 -33.06
C SER A 86 19.54 -18.57 -33.53
N THR A 87 18.70 -18.91 -32.58
CA THR A 87 17.27 -18.65 -32.76
C THR A 87 16.97 -17.43 -31.90
N PRO A 88 17.29 -16.20 -32.37
CA PRO A 88 17.38 -15.00 -31.53
C PRO A 88 16.03 -14.52 -30.97
N ALA A 89 14.98 -15.34 -31.10
CA ALA A 89 13.61 -15.00 -30.78
C ALA A 89 12.84 -16.11 -30.00
N LEU A 90 13.42 -17.31 -29.78
CA LEU A 90 12.61 -18.46 -29.32
C LEU A 90 12.71 -18.78 -27.82
N CYS A 91 13.77 -18.34 -27.13
CA CYS A 91 13.90 -18.47 -25.68
C CYS A 91 14.36 -17.14 -25.09
N VAL A 92 13.55 -16.09 -25.24
CA VAL A 92 13.69 -14.91 -24.41
C VAL A 92 13.41 -15.35 -22.98
N GLY A 93 14.43 -15.31 -22.11
CA GLY A 93 14.26 -15.60 -20.69
C GLY A 93 13.26 -14.62 -20.10
N VAL A 94 12.02 -15.06 -19.89
CA VAL A 94 11.02 -14.31 -19.14
C VAL A 94 11.40 -14.44 -17.67
N MET A 95 12.02 -13.40 -17.12
CA MET A 95 12.54 -13.40 -15.75
C MET A 95 11.51 -12.89 -14.73
N SER A 96 10.38 -12.34 -15.20
CA SER A 96 9.34 -11.80 -14.32
C SER A 96 7.96 -11.68 -14.99
N MET A 97 6.94 -11.38 -14.18
CA MET A 97 5.58 -11.07 -14.62
C MET A 97 5.23 -9.65 -14.16
N GLU A 98 4.60 -8.87 -15.04
CA GLU A 98 4.10 -7.53 -14.71
C GLU A 98 2.69 -7.37 -15.25
N CYS A 99 1.78 -6.73 -14.52
CA CYS A 99 0.54 -6.24 -15.11
C CYS A 99 0.78 -4.81 -15.57
N ARG A 100 0.90 -4.56 -16.87
CA ARG A 100 1.12 -3.22 -17.43
C ARG A 100 0.07 -2.93 -18.51
N PRO A 101 -0.94 -2.11 -18.18
CA PRO A 101 -1.98 -1.75 -19.13
C PRO A 101 -1.43 -1.16 -20.42
N HIS A 102 -2.00 -1.57 -21.56
CA HIS A 102 -1.66 -1.12 -22.91
C HIS A 102 -0.21 -1.38 -23.35
N ALA A 103 0.56 -2.17 -22.59
CA ALA A 103 1.89 -2.62 -22.99
C ALA A 103 1.81 -3.91 -23.83
N PRO A 104 2.83 -4.19 -24.68
CA PRO A 104 2.93 -5.45 -25.39
C PRO A 104 3.01 -6.65 -24.42
N VAL A 105 2.75 -7.84 -24.95
CA VAL A 105 2.78 -9.12 -24.20
C VAL A 105 4.14 -9.39 -23.57
N LEU A 106 5.22 -8.94 -24.21
CA LEU A 106 6.58 -8.97 -23.67
C LEU A 106 7.05 -7.55 -23.41
N ILE A 107 7.48 -7.29 -22.18
CA ILE A 107 7.94 -5.99 -21.72
C ILE A 107 9.45 -6.09 -21.47
N GLU A 108 10.22 -5.27 -22.17
CA GLU A 108 11.65 -5.12 -21.89
C GLU A 108 11.86 -4.30 -20.61
N ARG A 109 12.62 -4.85 -19.66
CA ARG A 109 12.99 -4.21 -18.39
C ARG A 109 14.31 -3.44 -18.57
N LYS A 110 14.57 -2.49 -17.66
CA LYS A 110 15.77 -1.64 -17.70
C LYS A 110 17.09 -2.40 -17.57
N ASP A 111 17.06 -3.61 -17.02
CA ASP A 111 18.20 -4.50 -16.82
C ASP A 111 18.47 -5.40 -18.06
N GLY A 112 17.74 -5.20 -19.16
CA GLY A 112 17.86 -6.01 -20.38
C GLY A 112 17.13 -7.36 -20.31
N THR A 113 16.40 -7.64 -19.22
CA THR A 113 15.55 -8.84 -19.10
C THR A 113 14.14 -8.56 -19.62
N PHE A 114 13.34 -9.62 -19.85
CA PHE A 114 11.95 -9.47 -20.28
C PHE A 114 10.97 -9.93 -19.19
N ALA A 115 9.84 -9.22 -19.11
CA ALA A 115 8.68 -9.60 -18.31
C ALA A 115 7.50 -9.97 -19.22
N VAL A 116 6.69 -10.95 -18.81
CA VAL A 116 5.40 -11.20 -19.45
C VAL A 116 4.37 -10.25 -18.88
N ASN A 117 3.69 -9.55 -19.78
CA ASN A 117 2.53 -8.74 -19.43
C ASN A 117 1.35 -9.65 -19.11
N THR A 118 0.86 -9.56 -17.88
CA THR A 118 -0.31 -10.30 -17.39
C THR A 118 -1.59 -9.50 -17.49
N TRP A 119 -1.51 -8.26 -17.98
CA TRP A 119 -2.67 -7.42 -18.18
C TRP A 119 -3.54 -7.94 -19.33
N GLU A 120 -4.81 -8.16 -19.04
CA GLU A 120 -5.82 -8.45 -20.05
C GLU A 120 -6.83 -7.30 -20.10
N PRO A 121 -7.24 -6.80 -21.28
CA PRO A 121 -8.29 -5.79 -21.35
C PRO A 121 -9.61 -6.33 -20.78
N PRO A 122 -10.44 -5.48 -20.15
CA PRO A 122 -11.77 -5.90 -19.71
C PRO A 122 -12.60 -6.37 -20.91
N VAL A 123 -13.32 -7.48 -20.71
CA VAL A 123 -14.23 -8.05 -21.73
C VAL A 123 -15.53 -7.24 -21.83
N LEU A 124 -15.90 -6.55 -20.75
CA LEU A 124 -17.08 -5.68 -20.70
C LEU A 124 -16.92 -4.51 -21.68
N VAL A 125 -17.86 -4.36 -22.61
CA VAL A 125 -17.92 -3.22 -23.52
C VAL A 125 -18.75 -2.11 -22.86
N PRO A 126 -18.18 -0.91 -22.59
CA PRO A 126 -18.94 0.21 -22.04
C PRO A 126 -20.01 0.70 -23.02
N GLU A 127 -21.23 0.93 -22.53
CA GLU A 127 -22.37 1.39 -23.33
C GLU A 127 -23.08 2.55 -22.63
N GLN A 128 -23.74 3.45 -23.35
CA GLN A 128 -24.56 4.50 -22.69
C GLN A 128 -25.82 3.89 -22.07
N GLY A 129 -26.21 4.35 -20.89
CA GLY A 129 -27.44 3.91 -20.24
C GLY A 129 -27.56 4.37 -18.80
N GLU A 130 -28.68 3.98 -18.19
CA GLU A 130 -28.95 4.19 -16.77
C GLU A 130 -28.39 3.02 -15.93
N TRP A 131 -28.02 3.30 -14.68
CA TRP A 131 -27.44 2.31 -13.77
C TRP A 131 -27.96 2.46 -12.33
N PRO A 132 -29.29 2.53 -12.11
CA PRO A 132 -29.88 2.82 -10.80
C PRO A 132 -29.52 1.78 -9.72
N ASP A 133 -29.39 0.49 -10.07
CA ASP A 133 -29.09 -0.56 -9.11
C ASP A 133 -27.61 -0.55 -8.73
N VAL A 134 -26.73 -0.28 -9.69
CA VAL A 134 -25.30 -0.06 -9.40
C VAL A 134 -25.15 1.15 -8.47
N ARG A 135 -25.88 2.24 -8.75
CA ARG A 135 -25.91 3.42 -7.88
C ARG A 135 -26.40 3.07 -6.48
N ARG A 136 -27.46 2.27 -6.36
CA ARG A 136 -28.05 1.88 -5.08
C ARG A 136 -27.11 1.03 -4.24
N VAL A 137 -26.38 0.08 -4.84
CA VAL A 137 -25.33 -0.69 -4.16
C VAL A 137 -24.22 0.24 -3.68
N LEU A 138 -23.74 1.13 -4.55
CA LEU A 138 -22.63 2.03 -4.23
C LEU A 138 -23.01 3.06 -3.16
N LEU A 139 -24.20 3.65 -3.24
CA LEU A 139 -24.71 4.61 -2.25
C LEU A 139 -24.86 3.94 -0.88
N TRP A 140 -25.40 2.72 -0.86
CA TRP A 140 -25.52 1.94 0.37
C TRP A 140 -24.17 1.74 1.05
N LEU A 141 -23.12 1.45 0.27
CA LEU A 141 -21.77 1.26 0.80
C LEU A 141 -21.09 2.59 1.16
N ALA A 142 -21.38 3.66 0.43
CA ALA A 142 -20.68 4.93 0.53
C ALA A 142 -21.17 5.86 1.64
N GLU A 143 -22.11 5.39 2.48
CA GLU A 143 -22.71 6.10 3.62
C GLU A 143 -23.64 7.25 3.20
N ASP A 144 -23.16 8.17 2.36
CA ASP A 144 -23.91 9.32 1.86
C ASP A 144 -23.54 9.68 0.41
N GLU A 145 -24.16 10.75 -0.12
CA GLU A 145 -23.91 11.25 -1.47
C GLU A 145 -22.48 11.80 -1.65
N ALA A 146 -21.86 12.35 -0.59
CA ALA A 146 -20.52 12.92 -0.67
C ALA A 146 -19.45 11.82 -0.76
N GLY A 147 -19.63 10.74 0.01
CA GLY A 147 -18.87 9.51 -0.06
C GLY A 147 -19.07 8.81 -1.40
N LEU A 148 -20.31 8.77 -1.92
CA LEU A 148 -20.60 8.19 -3.23
C LEU A 148 -19.88 8.93 -4.35
N ASP A 149 -19.93 10.25 -4.33
CA ASP A 149 -19.27 11.08 -5.33
C ASP A 149 -17.74 10.98 -5.25
N TRP A 150 -17.18 10.80 -4.04
CA TRP A 150 -15.75 10.49 -3.86
C TRP A 150 -15.41 9.11 -4.43
N LEU A 151 -16.25 8.11 -4.15
CA LEU A 151 -16.08 6.74 -4.64
C LEU A 151 -16.13 6.68 -6.17
N PHE A 152 -17.08 7.38 -6.82
CA PHE A 152 -17.10 7.50 -8.28
C PHE A 152 -15.84 8.13 -8.83
N ASN A 153 -15.32 9.19 -8.19
CA ASN A 153 -14.08 9.82 -8.62
C ASN A 153 -12.87 8.86 -8.51
N TRP A 154 -12.83 8.06 -7.45
CA TRP A 154 -11.79 7.03 -7.25
C TRP A 154 -11.89 5.91 -8.30
N ILE A 155 -13.10 5.42 -8.58
CA ILE A 155 -13.36 4.37 -9.57
C ILE A 155 -13.02 4.88 -10.97
N ALA A 156 -13.51 6.07 -11.35
CA ALA A 156 -13.21 6.69 -12.64
C ALA A 156 -11.70 6.84 -12.86
N PHE A 157 -10.95 7.27 -11.84
CA PHE A 157 -9.49 7.31 -11.91
C PHE A 157 -8.88 5.93 -12.21
N LYS A 158 -9.32 4.87 -11.52
CA LYS A 158 -8.79 3.51 -11.74
C LYS A 158 -9.16 2.94 -13.11
N VAL A 159 -10.34 3.27 -13.64
CA VAL A 159 -10.78 2.83 -14.97
C VAL A 159 -10.03 3.56 -16.08
N GLN A 160 -9.88 4.89 -15.96
CA GLN A 160 -9.20 5.73 -16.97
C GLN A 160 -7.67 5.64 -16.91
N HIS A 161 -7.12 5.40 -15.72
CA HIS A 161 -5.67 5.29 -15.48
C HIS A 161 -5.32 3.97 -14.78
N PRO A 162 -5.60 2.81 -15.40
CA PRO A 162 -5.45 1.50 -14.75
C PRO A 162 -4.01 1.24 -14.28
N GLY A 163 -3.01 1.75 -15.03
CA GLY A 163 -1.60 1.62 -14.69
C GLY A 163 -1.10 2.56 -13.60
N SER A 164 -1.96 3.45 -13.08
CA SER A 164 -1.63 4.40 -12.02
C SER A 164 -2.27 3.99 -10.69
N ARG A 165 -1.57 4.30 -9.60
CA ARG A 165 -2.08 4.08 -8.25
C ARG A 165 -2.83 5.30 -7.74
N PRO A 166 -3.94 5.10 -7.00
CA PRO A 166 -4.67 6.21 -6.39
C PRO A 166 -3.90 6.83 -5.22
N GLY A 167 -3.07 6.04 -4.52
CA GLY A 167 -2.38 6.45 -3.28
C GLY A 167 -3.28 6.47 -2.05
N THR A 168 -4.57 6.16 -2.23
CA THR A 168 -5.57 5.94 -1.19
C THR A 168 -6.17 4.54 -1.33
N ALA A 169 -6.66 4.01 -0.21
CA ALA A 169 -7.35 2.74 -0.10
C ALA A 169 -8.75 2.95 0.49
N ILE A 170 -9.64 2.02 0.18
CA ILE A 170 -11.03 2.06 0.63
C ILE A 170 -11.22 0.96 1.66
N LEU A 171 -11.71 1.31 2.84
CA LEU A 171 -12.16 0.37 3.86
C LEU A 171 -13.68 0.37 3.92
N LEU A 172 -14.30 -0.74 3.53
CA LEU A 172 -15.72 -0.99 3.65
C LEU A 172 -16.02 -1.66 4.98
N GLN A 173 -16.74 -0.98 5.86
CA GLN A 173 -17.17 -1.47 7.16
C GLN A 173 -18.68 -1.67 7.19
N GLY A 174 -19.13 -2.75 7.81
CA GLY A 174 -20.56 -2.99 8.05
C GLY A 174 -20.90 -4.46 8.25
N PRO A 175 -22.16 -4.83 8.47
CA PRO A 175 -22.56 -6.21 8.66
C PRO A 175 -22.33 -7.10 7.42
N PRO A 176 -22.28 -8.44 7.58
CA PRO A 176 -22.27 -9.35 6.44
C PRO A 176 -23.52 -9.17 5.57
N GLY A 177 -23.39 -9.47 4.27
CA GLY A 177 -24.50 -9.31 3.31
C GLY A 177 -24.81 -7.87 2.91
N SER A 178 -23.89 -6.92 3.14
CA SER A 178 -24.05 -5.49 2.80
C SER A 178 -23.64 -5.12 1.38
N GLY A 179 -23.31 -6.09 0.52
CA GLY A 179 -22.92 -5.83 -0.87
C GLY A 179 -21.45 -5.52 -1.10
N LYS A 180 -20.57 -5.66 -0.09
CA LYS A 180 -19.12 -5.43 -0.22
C LYS A 180 -18.47 -6.24 -1.35
N ASN A 181 -18.83 -7.51 -1.50
CA ASN A 181 -18.35 -8.37 -2.59
C ASN A 181 -18.96 -7.99 -3.94
N VAL A 182 -20.20 -7.49 -3.96
CA VAL A 182 -20.84 -7.00 -5.20
C VAL A 182 -20.03 -5.84 -5.77
N LEU A 183 -19.60 -4.89 -4.92
CA LEU A 183 -18.69 -3.81 -5.34
C LEU A 183 -17.40 -4.34 -5.95
N TYR A 184 -16.69 -5.26 -5.27
CA TYR A 184 -15.48 -5.86 -5.82
C TYR A 184 -15.71 -6.47 -7.21
N ARG A 185 -16.80 -7.23 -7.38
CA ARG A 185 -17.13 -7.89 -8.64
C ARG A 185 -17.49 -6.91 -9.75
N VAL A 186 -18.23 -5.84 -9.44
CA VAL A 186 -18.48 -4.74 -10.39
C VAL A 186 -17.14 -4.15 -10.84
N LEU A 187 -16.23 -3.84 -9.91
CA LEU A 187 -14.90 -3.33 -10.26
C LEU A 187 -14.06 -4.33 -11.08
N ALA A 188 -14.18 -5.63 -10.79
CA ALA A 188 -13.50 -6.67 -11.56
C ALA A 188 -14.02 -6.74 -13.01
N HIS A 189 -15.32 -6.53 -13.25
CA HIS A 189 -15.85 -6.40 -14.61
C HIS A 189 -15.35 -5.14 -15.32
N LEU A 190 -15.20 -4.03 -14.61
CA LEU A 190 -14.69 -2.77 -15.15
C LEU A 190 -13.19 -2.83 -15.49
N LEU A 191 -12.39 -3.48 -14.66
CA LEU A 191 -10.92 -3.51 -14.79
C LEU A 191 -10.38 -4.76 -15.48
N GLY A 192 -11.18 -5.81 -15.65
CA GLY A 192 -10.77 -7.13 -16.10
C GLY A 192 -10.57 -8.08 -14.92
N PRO A 193 -11.30 -9.21 -14.85
CA PRO A 193 -11.23 -10.13 -13.70
C PRO A 193 -9.83 -10.68 -13.43
N SER A 194 -9.05 -10.97 -14.48
CA SER A 194 -7.67 -11.45 -14.39
C SER A 194 -6.69 -10.41 -13.86
N ASN A 195 -7.04 -9.12 -13.91
CA ASN A 195 -6.27 -8.02 -13.35
C ASN A 195 -6.58 -7.74 -11.88
N CYS A 196 -7.57 -8.42 -11.33
CA CYS A 196 -8.02 -8.27 -9.96
C CYS A 196 -7.70 -9.52 -9.15
N VAL A 197 -7.66 -9.40 -7.84
CA VAL A 197 -7.47 -10.54 -6.93
C VAL A 197 -8.18 -10.29 -5.62
N GLN A 198 -8.78 -11.33 -5.07
CA GLN A 198 -9.25 -11.35 -3.71
C GLN A 198 -8.22 -12.08 -2.84
N ILE A 199 -7.87 -11.49 -1.72
CA ILE A 199 -6.94 -12.06 -0.75
C ILE A 199 -7.61 -12.16 0.62
N GLY A 200 -7.23 -13.18 1.39
CA GLY A 200 -7.69 -13.37 2.76
C GLY A 200 -6.56 -13.23 3.78
N GLU A 201 -6.89 -13.49 5.05
CA GLU A 201 -5.93 -13.44 6.16
C GLU A 201 -4.73 -14.38 5.96
N ALA A 202 -4.93 -15.54 5.34
CA ALA A 202 -3.89 -16.54 5.11
C ALA A 202 -2.85 -16.08 4.08
N ASP A 203 -3.24 -15.24 3.12
CA ASP A 203 -2.33 -14.67 2.13
C ASP A 203 -1.51 -13.55 2.75
N LEU A 204 -2.17 -12.69 3.53
CA LEU A 204 -1.51 -11.62 4.27
C LEU A 204 -0.60 -12.14 5.40
N ALA A 205 -0.84 -13.35 5.91
CA ALA A 205 0.00 -14.00 6.92
C ALA A 205 1.40 -14.40 6.39
N LYS A 206 1.50 -14.63 5.08
CA LYS A 206 2.69 -15.18 4.46
C LYS A 206 3.56 -14.04 3.94
N PRO A 207 4.89 -14.22 3.88
CA PRO A 207 5.78 -13.25 3.22
C PRO A 207 5.57 -13.23 1.70
N TYR A 208 4.91 -14.24 1.12
CA TYR A 208 4.76 -14.41 -0.32
C TYR A 208 3.60 -13.59 -0.88
N ASN A 209 3.92 -12.63 -1.75
CA ASN A 209 2.96 -11.68 -2.31
C ASN A 209 2.87 -11.72 -3.85
N PHE A 210 3.64 -12.60 -4.51
CA PHE A 210 3.74 -12.66 -5.98
C PHE A 210 2.39 -12.75 -6.69
N HIS A 211 1.42 -13.46 -6.10
CA HIS A 211 0.11 -13.70 -6.70
C HIS A 211 -0.81 -12.46 -6.71
N PHE A 212 -0.58 -11.47 -5.85
CA PHE A 212 -1.41 -10.26 -5.77
C PHE A 212 -0.67 -8.94 -6.05
N ALA A 213 0.63 -8.88 -5.79
CA ALA A 213 1.40 -7.63 -5.82
C ALA A 213 1.48 -6.98 -7.22
N THR A 214 1.26 -7.76 -8.28
CA THR A 214 1.25 -7.26 -9.67
C THR A 214 -0.14 -6.83 -10.15
N LYS A 215 -1.21 -7.02 -9.37
CA LYS A 215 -2.59 -6.78 -9.81
C LYS A 215 -2.96 -5.29 -9.82
N LEU A 216 -3.99 -4.94 -10.59
CA LEU A 216 -4.52 -3.57 -10.66
C LEU A 216 -5.46 -3.24 -9.51
N LEU A 217 -6.15 -4.25 -8.98
CA LEU A 217 -7.04 -4.13 -7.83
C LEU A 217 -6.86 -5.35 -6.91
N ILE A 218 -6.62 -5.06 -5.64
CA ILE A 218 -6.53 -6.06 -4.58
C ILE A 218 -7.73 -5.85 -3.66
N PHE A 219 -8.50 -6.91 -3.45
CA PHE A 219 -9.60 -6.94 -2.50
C PHE A 219 -9.23 -7.79 -1.28
N ALA A 220 -8.91 -7.13 -0.17
CA ALA A 220 -8.63 -7.78 1.10
C ALA A 220 -9.95 -8.01 1.84
N ASN A 221 -10.49 -9.23 1.74
CA ASN A 221 -11.70 -9.60 2.44
C ASN A 221 -11.37 -10.06 3.88
N GLU A 222 -12.18 -9.62 4.83
CA GLU A 222 -12.06 -9.96 6.26
C GLU A 222 -10.72 -9.56 6.90
N LEU A 223 -10.38 -8.28 6.82
CA LEU A 223 -9.27 -7.73 7.59
C LEU A 223 -9.50 -7.90 9.10
N LEU A 224 -8.67 -8.74 9.73
CA LEU A 224 -8.64 -8.97 11.18
C LEU A 224 -7.67 -8.01 11.89
N ASP A 225 -7.93 -7.75 13.17
CA ASP A 225 -7.16 -6.81 14.01
C ASP A 225 -5.64 -7.01 13.90
N ASN A 226 -4.94 -5.92 13.61
CA ASN A 226 -3.48 -5.79 13.68
C ASN A 226 -2.88 -6.18 15.05
N HIS A 227 -3.69 -6.25 16.10
CA HIS A 227 -3.23 -6.51 17.47
C HIS A 227 -2.75 -7.94 17.74
N LYS A 228 -3.25 -8.96 17.02
CA LYS A 228 -2.81 -10.36 17.26
C LYS A 228 -1.49 -10.74 16.61
N ARG A 229 -1.02 -9.96 15.62
CA ARG A 229 0.14 -10.32 14.78
C ARG A 229 1.28 -9.29 14.77
N GLY A 230 1.35 -8.43 15.79
CA GLY A 230 2.51 -7.56 16.02
C GLY A 230 2.89 -6.68 14.83
N GLY A 231 2.04 -5.71 14.47
CA GLY A 231 2.37 -4.58 13.57
C GLY A 231 2.60 -4.91 12.09
N SER A 232 3.09 -6.10 11.74
CA SER A 232 3.64 -6.38 10.40
C SER A 232 2.58 -6.46 9.29
N LEU A 233 1.35 -6.83 9.62
CA LEU A 233 0.23 -6.88 8.66
C LEU A 233 -0.19 -5.47 8.21
N GLY A 234 -0.27 -4.55 9.19
CA GLY A 234 -0.60 -3.15 8.95
C GLY A 234 0.47 -2.47 8.10
N ASP A 235 1.75 -2.72 8.40
CA ASP A 235 2.87 -2.12 7.66
C ASP A 235 2.97 -2.65 6.21
N GLY A 236 2.74 -3.94 5.98
CA GLY A 236 2.72 -4.51 4.62
C GLY A 236 1.58 -3.98 3.75
N LEU A 237 0.39 -3.79 4.33
CA LEU A 237 -0.73 -3.15 3.62
C LEU A 237 -0.48 -1.67 3.39
N LYS A 238 0.07 -0.95 4.38
CA LYS A 238 0.48 0.46 4.25
C LYS A 238 1.44 0.64 3.06
N ALA A 239 2.46 -0.20 2.94
CA ALA A 239 3.40 -0.20 1.81
C ALA A 239 2.71 -0.46 0.47
N THR A 240 1.75 -1.39 0.43
CA THR A 240 0.95 -1.68 -0.79
C THR A 240 0.17 -0.45 -1.28
N ILE A 241 -0.24 0.45 -0.37
CA ILE A 241 -0.97 1.66 -0.71
C ILE A 241 -0.04 2.78 -1.18
N THR A 242 1.14 2.95 -0.58
CA THR A 242 1.99 4.13 -0.79
C THR A 242 3.13 3.90 -1.77
N ASP A 243 3.71 2.72 -1.82
CA ASP A 243 5.02 2.52 -2.43
C ASP A 243 4.91 2.38 -3.95
N GLY A 244 5.79 3.07 -4.69
CA GLY A 244 5.82 3.02 -6.16
C GLY A 244 6.34 1.70 -6.72
N GLU A 245 7.16 1.00 -5.94
CA GLU A 245 7.69 -0.31 -6.25
C GLU A 245 7.44 -1.24 -5.07
N VAL A 246 7.18 -2.51 -5.38
CA VAL A 246 7.01 -3.59 -4.40
C VAL A 246 7.98 -4.71 -4.72
N PHE A 247 8.49 -5.37 -3.68
CA PHE A 247 9.29 -6.58 -3.84
C PHE A 247 8.36 -7.78 -3.93
N LEU A 248 8.49 -8.51 -5.03
CA LEU A 248 7.81 -9.77 -5.26
C LEU A 248 8.54 -10.90 -4.52
N GLU A 249 7.82 -11.58 -3.65
CA GLU A 249 8.32 -12.72 -2.89
C GLU A 249 7.55 -13.98 -3.29
N SER A 250 8.29 -15.03 -3.68
CA SER A 250 7.79 -16.39 -3.91
C SER A 250 8.70 -17.40 -3.20
N LYS A 251 8.19 -18.61 -2.97
CA LYS A 251 8.91 -19.63 -2.21
C LYS A 251 10.07 -20.18 -3.04
N GLY A 252 11.29 -20.01 -2.53
CA GLY A 252 12.50 -20.55 -3.19
C GLY A 252 12.95 -19.75 -4.41
N VAL A 253 12.40 -18.55 -4.62
CA VAL A 253 12.79 -17.62 -5.70
C VAL A 253 13.36 -16.35 -5.09
N ALA A 254 14.39 -15.78 -5.72
CA ALA A 254 14.96 -14.51 -5.30
C ALA A 254 13.92 -13.39 -5.40
N ARG A 255 14.01 -12.41 -4.49
CA ARG A 255 13.11 -11.25 -4.50
C ARG A 255 13.38 -10.41 -5.75
N THR A 256 12.32 -10.05 -6.47
CA THR A 256 12.41 -9.19 -7.66
C THR A 256 11.55 -7.94 -7.45
N SER A 257 11.99 -6.79 -7.96
CA SER A 257 11.18 -5.57 -7.90
C SER A 257 10.14 -5.57 -9.02
N ALA A 258 8.96 -5.02 -8.72
CA ALA A 258 7.91 -4.72 -9.67
C ALA A 258 7.29 -3.36 -9.38
N THR A 259 6.85 -2.66 -10.43
CA THR A 259 6.09 -1.43 -10.27
C THR A 259 4.73 -1.74 -9.67
N ASN A 260 4.41 -1.09 -8.55
CA ASN A 260 3.10 -1.20 -7.93
C ASN A 260 2.08 -0.39 -8.72
N ARG A 261 0.97 -1.02 -9.10
CA ARG A 261 -0.16 -0.40 -9.83
C ARG A 261 -1.51 -0.64 -9.13
N ALA A 262 -1.48 -1.28 -7.96
CA ALA A 262 -2.66 -1.71 -7.25
C ALA A 262 -3.45 -0.52 -6.66
N GLY A 263 -4.78 -0.60 -6.80
CA GLY A 263 -5.70 -0.02 -5.83
C GLY A 263 -6.03 -1.07 -4.76
N LEU A 264 -6.21 -0.64 -3.51
CA LEU A 264 -6.59 -1.53 -2.41
C LEU A 264 -8.03 -1.23 -1.98
N LEU A 265 -8.86 -2.27 -2.01
CA LEU A 265 -10.18 -2.32 -1.40
C LEU A 265 -10.13 -3.31 -0.24
N ALA A 266 -10.60 -2.91 0.93
CA ALA A 266 -10.63 -3.72 2.14
C ALA A 266 -12.07 -3.85 2.63
N ALA A 267 -12.42 -5.01 3.15
CA ALA A 267 -13.73 -5.29 3.72
C ALA A 267 -13.60 -5.87 5.13
N THR A 268 -14.46 -5.41 6.05
CA THR A 268 -14.52 -5.95 7.40
C THR A 268 -15.89 -5.75 8.05
N ASN A 269 -16.19 -6.60 9.01
CA ASN A 269 -17.38 -6.51 9.85
C ASN A 269 -17.02 -6.10 11.29
N ARG A 270 -15.74 -5.88 11.60
CA ARG A 270 -15.26 -5.49 12.93
C ARG A 270 -15.33 -3.99 13.12
N THR A 271 -15.44 -3.56 14.38
CA THR A 271 -15.48 -2.15 14.77
C THR A 271 -14.12 -1.45 14.65
N LYS A 272 -13.02 -2.14 14.99
CA LYS A 272 -11.64 -1.62 14.90
C LYS A 272 -10.71 -2.55 14.08
N PRO A 273 -10.83 -2.57 12.75
CA PRO A 273 -10.07 -3.47 11.88
C PRO A 273 -8.62 -3.03 11.65
N ILE A 274 -8.39 -1.72 11.58
CA ILE A 274 -7.07 -1.10 11.33
C ILE A 274 -6.88 0.09 12.25
N GLU A 275 -5.63 0.46 12.49
CA GLU A 275 -5.26 1.68 13.20
C GLU A 275 -5.10 2.82 12.19
N ILE A 276 -5.85 3.90 12.37
CA ILE A 276 -5.72 5.14 11.60
C ILE A 276 -5.11 6.20 12.52
N GLU A 277 -3.88 6.60 12.22
CA GLU A 277 -3.14 7.64 12.95
C GLU A 277 -3.62 9.05 12.57
N GLU A 278 -3.32 10.02 13.44
CA GLU A 278 -3.52 11.42 13.10
C GLU A 278 -2.65 11.82 11.89
N GLY A 279 -3.29 12.41 10.88
CA GLY A 279 -2.64 12.76 9.62
C GLY A 279 -2.51 11.62 8.60
N ASP A 280 -3.11 10.44 8.85
CA ASP A 280 -3.16 9.36 7.85
C ASP A 280 -3.82 9.84 6.54
N ARG A 281 -3.10 9.68 5.43
CA ARG A 281 -3.51 10.11 4.08
C ARG A 281 -3.90 8.93 3.17
N ARG A 282 -4.07 7.74 3.75
CA ARG A 282 -4.21 6.49 3.00
C ARG A 282 -5.64 5.99 3.00
N TRP A 283 -6.31 5.97 4.15
CA TRP A 283 -7.57 5.26 4.30
C TRP A 283 -8.81 6.16 4.24
N THR A 284 -9.65 5.92 3.25
CA THR A 284 -11.07 6.31 3.27
C THR A 284 -11.87 5.21 3.94
N VAL A 285 -12.68 5.55 4.94
CA VAL A 285 -13.55 4.60 5.65
C VAL A 285 -14.99 4.86 5.22
N LEU A 286 -15.66 3.84 4.68
CA LEU A 286 -17.07 3.89 4.33
C LEU A 286 -17.79 2.87 5.20
N HIS A 287 -18.67 3.34 6.09
CA HIS A 287 -19.31 2.48 7.08
C HIS A 287 -20.82 2.57 6.99
N ASN A 288 -21.46 1.46 6.65
CA ASN A 288 -22.89 1.32 6.81
C ASN A 288 -23.21 0.39 8.01
N LYS A 289 -23.85 0.97 9.04
CA LYS A 289 -24.25 0.28 10.27
C LYS A 289 -25.60 -0.45 10.14
N ALA A 290 -26.41 -0.12 9.12
CA ALA A 290 -27.73 -0.70 8.93
C ALA A 290 -27.64 -2.19 8.54
N LYS A 291 -28.55 -3.00 9.07
CA LYS A 291 -28.62 -4.43 8.76
C LYS A 291 -29.35 -4.64 7.43
N PRO A 292 -28.74 -5.32 6.45
CA PRO A 292 -29.32 -5.52 5.12
C PRO A 292 -30.70 -6.21 5.11
N ALA A 293 -30.93 -7.12 6.06
CA ALA A 293 -32.20 -7.84 6.18
C ALA A 293 -33.31 -7.03 6.87
N GLU A 294 -32.98 -5.94 7.58
CA GLU A 294 -33.93 -5.11 8.33
C GLU A 294 -34.26 -3.80 7.58
N TYR A 295 -33.39 -3.38 6.66
CA TYR A 295 -33.64 -2.19 5.84
C TYR A 295 -34.47 -2.54 4.60
N ALA A 296 -35.66 -1.96 4.50
CA ALA A 296 -36.51 -2.03 3.31
C ALA A 296 -36.30 -0.80 2.44
N HIS A 297 -36.08 -1.02 1.14
CA HIS A 297 -36.04 0.06 0.14
C HIS A 297 -37.46 0.56 -0.11
N PRO A 298 -37.78 1.85 0.19
CA PRO A 298 -39.15 2.37 0.08
C PRO A 298 -39.72 2.29 -1.35
N ASP A 299 -38.86 2.38 -2.34
CA ASP A 299 -39.18 2.39 -3.77
C ASP A 299 -39.28 0.98 -4.38
N LEU A 300 -38.57 -0.01 -3.82
CA LEU A 300 -38.56 -1.39 -4.34
C LEU A 300 -39.50 -2.34 -3.60
N GLY A 301 -39.95 -1.99 -2.40
CA GLY A 301 -40.81 -2.85 -1.59
C GLY A 301 -40.13 -4.15 -1.13
N MET A 302 -38.80 -4.20 -1.14
CA MET A 302 -37.99 -5.35 -0.72
C MET A 302 -36.85 -4.90 0.20
N THR A 303 -36.30 -5.84 0.97
CA THR A 303 -35.15 -5.60 1.82
C THR A 303 -33.87 -5.37 1.00
N HIS A 304 -32.85 -4.73 1.58
CA HIS A 304 -31.57 -4.58 0.91
C HIS A 304 -30.92 -5.93 0.59
N ARG A 305 -31.11 -6.93 1.47
CA ARG A 305 -30.64 -8.29 1.23
C ARG A 305 -31.31 -8.91 -0.01
N GLU A 306 -32.64 -8.88 -0.10
CA GLU A 306 -33.38 -9.40 -1.25
C GLU A 306 -33.01 -8.65 -2.53
N PHE A 307 -32.83 -7.34 -2.46
CA PHE A 307 -32.32 -6.54 -3.56
C PHE A 307 -30.96 -7.07 -4.05
N LEU A 308 -29.99 -7.28 -3.16
CA LEU A 308 -28.67 -7.82 -3.56
C LEU A 308 -28.77 -9.22 -4.15
N GLU A 309 -29.65 -10.08 -3.60
CA GLU A 309 -29.92 -11.42 -4.13
C GLU A 309 -30.50 -11.34 -5.55
N SER A 310 -31.40 -10.38 -5.82
CA SER A 310 -32.00 -10.17 -7.15
C SER A 310 -31.02 -9.74 -8.25
N LEU A 311 -29.84 -9.24 -7.89
CA LEU A 311 -28.80 -8.86 -8.85
C LEU A 311 -28.09 -10.06 -9.47
N HIS A 312 -28.28 -11.26 -8.91
CA HIS A 312 -27.62 -12.48 -9.32
C HIS A 312 -28.58 -13.40 -10.09
N ALA A 313 -28.06 -14.03 -11.13
CA ALA A 313 -28.79 -15.05 -11.90
C ALA A 313 -28.98 -16.30 -11.03
N PRO A 314 -30.13 -16.98 -11.13
CA PRO A 314 -30.35 -18.24 -10.44
C PRO A 314 -29.37 -19.31 -10.97
N GLY A 315 -28.48 -19.82 -10.10
CA GLY A 315 -27.48 -20.82 -10.45
C GLY A 315 -26.36 -20.93 -9.42
N GLU A 316 -25.39 -21.83 -9.64
CA GLU A 316 -24.25 -22.05 -8.73
C GLU A 316 -23.11 -21.05 -8.93
N ASP A 317 -23.01 -20.41 -10.10
CA ASP A 317 -21.85 -19.59 -10.50
C ASP A 317 -21.85 -18.15 -9.96
N ASP A 318 -22.79 -17.82 -9.05
CA ASP A 318 -23.00 -16.46 -8.52
C ASP A 318 -23.06 -15.38 -9.61
N ALA A 319 -23.33 -15.69 -10.89
CA ALA A 319 -23.21 -14.72 -11.99
C ALA A 319 -24.23 -13.57 -11.84
N PHE A 320 -23.89 -12.36 -12.29
CA PHE A 320 -24.87 -11.27 -12.32
C PHE A 320 -25.94 -11.49 -13.38
N THR A 321 -27.16 -10.97 -13.16
CA THR A 321 -28.21 -11.02 -14.17
C THR A 321 -27.82 -10.22 -15.42
N PRO A 322 -28.33 -10.58 -16.61
CA PRO A 322 -28.09 -9.80 -17.82
C PRO A 322 -28.52 -8.33 -17.72
N GLU A 323 -29.60 -8.05 -16.98
CA GLU A 323 -30.05 -6.68 -16.71
C GLU A 323 -29.02 -5.91 -15.87
N PHE A 324 -28.57 -6.50 -14.76
CA PHE A 324 -27.57 -5.84 -13.93
C PHE A 324 -26.25 -5.66 -14.69
N MET A 325 -25.87 -6.60 -15.55
CA MET A 325 -24.69 -6.46 -16.42
C MET A 325 -24.82 -5.31 -17.43
N ARG A 326 -26.02 -5.01 -17.96
CA ARG A 326 -26.24 -3.80 -18.77
C ARG A 326 -25.99 -2.53 -17.96
N GLN A 327 -26.47 -2.49 -16.72
CA GLN A 327 -26.19 -1.36 -15.83
C GLN A 327 -24.71 -1.25 -15.47
N VAL A 328 -23.99 -2.37 -15.33
CA VAL A 328 -22.54 -2.37 -15.11
C VAL A 328 -21.81 -1.83 -16.35
N ALA A 329 -22.25 -2.17 -17.57
CA ALA A 329 -21.73 -1.58 -18.82
C ALA A 329 -22.01 -0.06 -18.91
N ALA A 330 -23.22 0.35 -18.52
CA ALA A 330 -23.61 1.76 -18.40
C ALA A 330 -22.75 2.54 -17.39
N PHE A 331 -22.53 1.95 -16.22
CA PHE A 331 -21.65 2.50 -15.20
C PHE A 331 -20.19 2.59 -15.70
N ALA A 332 -19.69 1.57 -16.41
CA ALA A 332 -18.36 1.60 -17.00
C ALA A 332 -18.21 2.74 -18.03
N HIS A 333 -19.25 3.03 -18.82
CA HIS A 333 -19.25 4.16 -19.74
C HIS A 333 -19.18 5.49 -18.98
N ALA A 334 -20.05 5.66 -17.97
CA ALA A 334 -20.08 6.85 -17.13
C ALA A 334 -18.72 7.08 -16.43
N MET A 335 -18.06 6.03 -15.94
CA MET A 335 -16.74 6.13 -15.31
C MET A 335 -15.63 6.47 -16.31
N ASN A 336 -15.74 6.07 -17.58
CA ASN A 336 -14.79 6.44 -18.63
C ASN A 336 -14.92 7.91 -19.05
N THR A 337 -16.12 8.48 -19.02
CA THR A 337 -16.38 9.86 -19.47
C THR A 337 -16.37 10.89 -18.34
N ARG A 338 -16.39 10.44 -17.08
CA ARG A 338 -16.39 11.31 -15.90
C ARG A 338 -15.09 12.11 -15.78
N THR A 339 -15.19 13.40 -15.51
CA THR A 339 -14.04 14.23 -15.16
C THR A 339 -13.45 13.80 -13.81
N VAL A 340 -12.17 13.43 -13.79
CA VAL A 340 -11.48 12.98 -12.58
C VAL A 340 -10.76 14.14 -11.88
N ASP A 341 -11.09 14.36 -10.60
CA ASP A 341 -10.32 15.23 -9.71
C ASP A 341 -9.20 14.45 -9.01
N LEU A 342 -7.99 14.58 -9.53
CA LEU A 342 -6.79 13.92 -9.00
C LEU A 342 -6.47 14.30 -7.54
N ARG A 343 -6.81 15.52 -7.10
CA ARG A 343 -6.55 15.95 -5.71
C ARG A 343 -7.43 15.18 -4.75
N ARG A 344 -8.69 14.95 -5.15
CA ARG A 344 -9.66 14.18 -4.36
C ARG A 344 -9.35 12.68 -4.35
N VAL A 345 -8.83 12.11 -5.44
CA VAL A 345 -8.36 10.70 -5.47
C VAL A 345 -7.25 10.46 -4.45
N ARG A 346 -6.29 11.40 -4.36
CA ARG A 346 -5.08 11.29 -3.52
C ARG A 346 -5.30 11.68 -2.06
N ARG A 347 -6.53 12.02 -1.67
CA ARG A 347 -6.88 12.40 -0.31
C ARG A 347 -8.01 11.50 0.19
N PRO A 348 -7.91 10.95 1.41
CA PRO A 348 -9.03 10.25 2.01
C PRO A 348 -10.26 11.13 2.10
N HIS A 349 -11.43 10.51 1.93
CA HIS A 349 -12.69 11.17 2.22
C HIS A 349 -12.79 11.42 3.73
N ALA A 350 -13.03 12.67 4.12
CA ALA A 350 -13.29 13.04 5.49
C ALA A 350 -14.79 12.84 5.78
N ASN A 351 -15.08 11.94 6.72
CA ASN A 351 -16.43 11.65 7.20
C ASN A 351 -16.39 11.22 8.68
N ALA A 352 -17.57 11.19 9.31
CA ALA A 352 -17.72 10.81 10.70
C ALA A 352 -17.18 9.39 10.98
N SER A 353 -17.38 8.45 10.05
CA SER A 353 -16.89 7.07 10.18
C SER A 353 -15.36 6.98 10.28
N ARG A 354 -14.62 7.77 9.47
CA ARG A 354 -13.17 7.85 9.55
C ARG A 354 -12.72 8.51 10.85
N GLU A 355 -13.39 9.57 11.28
CA GLU A 355 -13.10 10.26 12.54
C GLU A 355 -13.32 9.36 13.75
N GLU A 356 -14.43 8.61 13.80
CA GLU A 356 -14.72 7.60 14.82
C GLU A 356 -13.61 6.55 14.86
N LEU A 357 -13.18 6.03 13.70
CA LEU A 357 -12.10 5.04 13.66
C LEU A 357 -10.75 5.61 14.10
N GLN A 358 -10.47 6.88 13.77
CA GLN A 358 -9.25 7.58 14.19
C GLN A 358 -9.23 7.78 15.71
N GLN A 359 -10.35 8.19 16.31
CA GLN A 359 -10.51 8.29 17.78
C GLN A 359 -10.34 6.93 18.47
N LEU A 360 -10.92 5.87 17.89
CA LEU A 360 -10.74 4.50 18.39
C LEU A 360 -9.31 3.98 18.23
N SER A 361 -8.55 4.53 17.27
CA SER A 361 -7.17 4.17 16.97
C SER A 361 -6.14 4.96 17.77
N GLU A 362 -6.56 6.03 18.44
CA GLU A 362 -5.71 6.84 19.29
C GLU A 362 -5.02 5.94 20.34
N PRO A 363 -3.68 6.00 20.45
CA PRO A 363 -2.96 5.27 21.47
C PRO A 363 -3.54 5.58 22.85
N VAL A 364 -3.74 4.55 23.67
CA VAL A 364 -4.30 4.72 25.03
C VAL A 364 -3.50 5.72 25.86
N THR A 365 -2.21 5.85 25.61
CA THR A 365 -1.35 6.85 26.25
C THR A 365 -1.74 8.28 25.89
N GLU A 366 -2.12 8.56 24.63
CA GLU A 366 -2.55 9.89 24.20
C GLU A 366 -3.93 10.22 24.77
N GLN A 367 -4.87 9.26 24.74
CA GLN A 367 -6.18 9.41 25.41
C GLN A 367 -6.01 9.72 26.90
N PHE A 368 -5.15 8.97 27.59
CA PHE A 368 -4.83 9.17 29.00
C PHE A 368 -4.27 10.57 29.27
N LEU A 369 -3.35 11.05 28.42
CA LEU A 369 -2.74 12.36 28.57
C LEU A 369 -3.72 13.50 28.26
N ARG A 370 -4.56 13.35 27.23
CA ARG A 370 -5.60 14.33 26.89
C ARG A 370 -6.60 14.46 28.03
N GLU A 371 -7.14 13.35 28.52
CA GLU A 371 -8.10 13.38 29.63
C GLU A 371 -7.51 14.02 30.89
N LEU A 372 -6.22 13.79 31.19
CA LEU A 372 -5.55 14.49 32.29
C LEU A 372 -5.41 15.99 32.05
N SER A 373 -5.07 16.39 30.83
CA SER A 373 -4.90 17.81 30.49
C SER A 373 -6.23 18.59 30.50
N GLU A 374 -7.34 17.92 30.19
CA GLU A 374 -8.69 18.51 30.18
C GLU A 374 -9.38 18.43 31.54
N SER A 375 -8.79 17.72 32.50
CA SER A 375 -9.36 17.48 33.83
C SER A 375 -9.27 18.69 34.75
N PRO A 376 -10.36 19.06 35.46
CA PRO A 376 -10.29 20.08 36.49
C PRO A 376 -9.53 19.64 37.76
N ASP A 377 -9.35 18.33 37.98
CA ASP A 377 -8.57 17.74 39.09
C ASP A 377 -7.75 16.55 38.59
N ALA A 378 -6.69 16.85 37.84
CA ALA A 378 -5.81 15.83 37.25
C ALA A 378 -5.14 14.92 38.30
N ASP A 379 -4.80 15.45 39.49
CA ASP A 379 -4.17 14.68 40.56
C ASP A 379 -5.18 13.75 41.27
N GLY A 380 -6.44 14.17 41.43
CA GLY A 380 -7.53 13.30 41.86
C GLY A 380 -7.79 12.18 40.86
N GLN A 381 -7.90 12.51 39.58
CA GLN A 381 -8.18 11.54 38.53
C GLN A 381 -7.07 10.50 38.35
N LEU A 382 -5.79 10.90 38.44
CA LEU A 382 -4.66 9.95 38.46
C LEU A 382 -4.78 8.93 39.59
N ARG A 383 -5.19 9.38 40.78
CA ARG A 383 -5.39 8.50 41.95
C ARG A 383 -6.55 7.56 41.71
N ASP A 384 -7.70 8.06 41.26
CA ASP A 384 -8.89 7.26 40.99
C ASP A 384 -8.60 6.15 39.97
N TRP A 385 -7.92 6.48 38.88
CA TRP A 385 -7.48 5.49 37.92
C TRP A 385 -6.51 4.48 38.52
N ALA A 386 -5.51 4.91 39.30
CA ALA A 386 -4.58 3.99 39.95
C ALA A 386 -5.29 2.99 40.89
N PHE A 387 -6.35 3.42 41.59
CA PHE A 387 -7.15 2.54 42.46
C PHE A 387 -8.06 1.57 41.69
N SER A 388 -8.51 1.94 40.48
CA SER A 388 -9.28 1.04 39.60
C SER A 388 -8.43 -0.10 38.98
N SER A 389 -7.10 -0.01 39.11
CA SER A 389 -6.12 -0.95 38.58
C SER A 389 -6.05 -2.25 39.41
N PRO A 390 -5.80 -3.43 38.82
CA PRO A 390 -5.52 -4.65 39.60
C PRO A 390 -4.20 -4.56 40.36
N GLN A 391 -3.38 -3.56 40.03
CA GLN A 391 -2.11 -3.26 40.68
C GLN A 391 -2.27 -2.21 41.80
N ALA A 392 -3.50 -1.93 42.26
CA ALA A 392 -3.78 -0.94 43.32
C ALA A 392 -2.98 -1.20 44.61
N ASN A 393 -2.57 -2.44 44.89
CA ASN A 393 -1.69 -2.79 46.02
C ASN A 393 -0.29 -2.13 45.95
N VAL A 394 0.12 -1.62 44.79
CA VAL A 394 1.33 -0.82 44.63
C VAL A 394 1.19 0.54 45.34
N MET A 395 -0.03 1.09 45.38
CA MET A 395 -0.35 2.35 46.05
C MET A 395 -0.34 2.23 47.58
N SER A 396 -0.51 1.02 48.13
CA SER A 396 -0.54 0.75 49.58
C SER A 396 0.80 0.30 50.18
N ARG A 397 1.84 0.11 49.36
CA ARG A 397 3.21 -0.21 49.84
C ARG A 397 3.96 1.05 50.28
N SER A 398 4.82 0.90 51.29
CA SER A 398 5.49 1.95 52.06
C SER A 398 6.42 2.92 51.29
N THR A 399 6.55 2.81 49.97
CA THR A 399 7.38 3.68 49.14
C THR A 399 6.65 4.90 48.56
N GLY A 400 5.37 5.08 48.88
CA GLY A 400 4.61 6.29 48.52
C GLY A 400 4.26 6.41 47.03
N THR A 401 3.25 7.24 46.73
CA THR A 401 2.83 7.58 45.36
C THR A 401 3.75 8.61 44.71
N THR A 402 4.60 9.26 45.52
CA THR A 402 5.47 10.36 45.14
C THR A 402 6.95 10.02 45.35
N VAL A 403 7.83 10.63 44.57
CA VAL A 403 9.29 10.51 44.70
C VAL A 403 9.79 11.46 45.79
N GLY A 404 10.13 10.93 46.96
CA GLY A 404 10.70 11.72 48.06
C GLY A 404 9.76 12.83 48.56
N LYS A 405 10.26 14.08 48.68
CA LYS A 405 9.45 15.28 49.00
C LYS A 405 8.93 16.03 47.76
N SER A 406 9.19 15.52 46.55
CA SER A 406 8.74 16.16 45.31
C SER A 406 7.28 15.81 45.00
N LYS A 407 6.61 16.62 44.18
CA LYS A 407 5.29 16.30 43.62
C LYS A 407 5.35 15.24 42.50
N ALA A 408 6.52 14.74 42.14
CA ALA A 408 6.65 13.77 41.05
C ALA A 408 6.08 12.40 41.43
N VAL A 409 5.33 11.80 40.50
CA VAL A 409 4.63 10.52 40.68
C VAL A 409 5.55 9.37 40.29
N THR A 410 5.59 8.29 41.06
CA THR A 410 6.47 7.15 40.78
C THR A 410 6.09 6.41 39.49
N ASN A 411 7.08 5.81 38.82
CA ASN A 411 6.85 5.01 37.60
C ASN A 411 5.82 3.89 37.78
N ASP A 412 5.77 3.29 38.97
CA ASP A 412 4.84 2.20 39.27
C ASP A 412 3.41 2.73 39.48
N ALA A 413 3.26 3.87 40.16
CA ALA A 413 1.96 4.51 40.36
C ALA A 413 1.38 5.03 39.04
N LEU A 414 2.19 5.67 38.18
CA LEU A 414 1.76 6.11 36.85
C LEU A 414 1.37 4.94 35.95
N TYR A 415 2.12 3.84 36.02
CA TYR A 415 1.76 2.65 35.24
C TYR A 415 0.49 1.97 35.77
N ALA A 416 0.28 1.97 37.09
CA ALA A 416 -0.98 1.51 37.68
C ALA A 416 -2.15 2.39 37.22
N ALA A 417 -1.97 3.72 37.18
CA ALA A 417 -2.97 4.67 36.69
C ALA A 417 -3.35 4.39 35.23
N VAL A 418 -2.40 4.27 34.30
CA VAL A 418 -2.74 3.98 32.90
C VAL A 418 -3.41 2.60 32.75
N CYS A 419 -3.03 1.60 33.55
CA CYS A 419 -3.70 0.29 33.56
C CYS A 419 -5.15 0.37 34.07
N GLY A 420 -5.42 1.22 35.05
CA GLY A 420 -6.77 1.47 35.55
C GLY A 420 -7.61 2.27 34.57
N PHE A 421 -7.02 3.31 33.97
CA PHE A 421 -7.64 4.07 32.88
C PHE A 421 -8.07 3.13 31.74
N CYS A 422 -7.21 2.20 31.30
CA CYS A 422 -7.56 1.20 30.29
C CYS A 422 -8.86 0.45 30.63
N ARG A 423 -9.09 0.13 31.91
CA ARG A 423 -10.32 -0.56 32.33
C ARG A 423 -11.53 0.35 32.25
N VAL A 424 -11.39 1.61 32.68
CA VAL A 424 -12.46 2.61 32.64
C VAL A 424 -12.93 2.84 31.20
N VAL A 425 -11.99 2.97 30.26
CA VAL A 425 -12.31 3.16 28.82
C VAL A 425 -12.57 1.85 28.05
N GLY A 426 -12.61 0.71 28.74
CA GLY A 426 -12.89 -0.60 28.13
C GLY A 426 -11.78 -1.17 27.23
N GLN A 427 -10.56 -0.63 27.30
CA GLN A 427 -9.38 -1.11 26.58
C GLN A 427 -8.80 -2.38 27.23
N LYS A 428 -8.65 -3.45 26.44
CA LYS A 428 -8.25 -4.78 26.96
C LYS A 428 -6.76 -4.92 27.26
N HIS A 429 -5.91 -4.12 26.61
CA HIS A 429 -4.46 -4.28 26.68
C HIS A 429 -3.79 -2.93 27.01
N PRO A 430 -3.20 -2.77 28.20
CA PRO A 430 -2.43 -1.57 28.52
C PRO A 430 -1.13 -1.51 27.70
N PRO A 431 -0.59 -0.29 27.45
CA PRO A 431 0.66 -0.13 26.74
C PRO A 431 1.82 -0.77 27.50
N GLN A 432 2.90 -1.13 26.80
CA GLN A 432 4.12 -1.56 27.48
C GLN A 432 4.65 -0.41 28.36
N LYS A 433 5.00 -0.71 29.62
CA LYS A 433 5.47 0.30 30.59
C LYS A 433 6.59 1.19 30.05
N ARG A 434 7.58 0.63 29.35
CA ARG A 434 8.69 1.39 28.78
C ARG A 434 8.21 2.40 27.72
N THR A 435 7.29 1.99 26.84
CA THR A 435 6.72 2.83 25.78
C THR A 435 5.86 3.94 26.38
N PHE A 436 5.04 3.61 27.37
CA PHE A 436 4.24 4.57 28.11
C PHE A 436 5.11 5.66 28.79
N LEU A 437 6.13 5.26 29.54
CA LEU A 437 7.03 6.21 30.20
C LEU A 437 7.82 7.06 29.19
N ALA A 438 8.18 6.51 28.02
CA ALA A 438 8.82 7.28 26.97
C ALA A 438 7.88 8.37 26.39
N ALA A 439 6.59 8.08 26.25
CA ALA A 439 5.60 9.03 25.76
C ALA A 439 5.34 10.19 26.74
N LEU A 440 5.42 9.98 28.05
CA LEU A 440 5.32 11.06 29.05
C LEU A 440 6.32 12.18 28.80
N LYS A 441 7.56 11.83 28.39
CA LYS A 441 8.61 12.79 28.05
C LYS A 441 8.21 13.70 26.89
N SER A 442 7.62 13.13 25.84
CA SER A 442 7.12 13.89 24.69
C SER A 442 5.93 14.78 25.05
N ALA A 443 5.18 14.42 26.10
CA ALA A 443 4.05 15.18 26.62
C ALA A 443 4.45 16.27 27.64
N GLY A 444 5.74 16.62 27.72
CA GLY A 444 6.24 17.69 28.60
C GLY A 444 6.40 17.30 30.07
N TRP A 445 6.27 16.02 30.43
CA TRP A 445 6.55 15.57 31.79
C TRP A 445 8.06 15.49 32.02
N THR A 446 8.50 15.92 33.20
CA THR A 446 9.92 15.96 33.55
C THR A 446 10.29 14.74 34.39
N GLU A 447 11.24 13.92 33.93
CA GLU A 447 11.75 12.78 34.70
C GLU A 447 12.61 13.29 35.87
N LEU A 448 12.22 12.94 37.10
CA LEU A 448 12.99 13.21 38.32
C LEU A 448 13.53 11.90 38.90
N ARG A 449 14.75 11.98 39.41
CA ARG A 449 15.46 10.84 39.99
C ARG A 449 15.96 11.17 41.38
N ASP A 450 15.61 10.33 42.34
CA ASP A 450 16.18 10.30 43.68
C ASP A 450 17.04 9.03 43.83
N ASN A 451 17.86 8.96 44.89
CA ASN A 451 18.76 7.84 45.21
C ASN A 451 18.02 6.49 45.36
N LYS A 452 16.70 6.48 45.56
CA LYS A 452 15.88 5.28 45.76
C LYS A 452 14.74 5.08 44.75
N ALA A 453 14.37 6.09 43.97
CA ALA A 453 13.18 6.02 43.11
C ALA A 453 13.30 6.91 41.86
N ARG A 454 12.53 6.54 40.83
CA ARG A 454 12.32 7.33 39.61
C ARG A 454 10.85 7.67 39.48
N GLY A 455 10.56 8.87 39.02
CA GLY A 455 9.20 9.31 38.76
C GLY A 455 9.16 10.50 37.83
N TRP A 456 7.95 10.97 37.57
CA TRP A 456 7.69 12.02 36.59
C TRP A 456 6.92 13.15 37.23
N LEU A 457 7.38 14.37 36.99
CA LEU A 457 6.70 15.59 37.38
C LEU A 457 5.74 16.00 36.25
N PRO A 458 4.43 16.09 36.51
CA PRO A 458 3.46 16.56 35.53
C PRO A 458 3.70 18.02 35.14
N PRO A 459 3.33 18.43 33.91
CA PRO A 459 3.45 19.82 33.45
C PRO A 459 2.74 20.84 34.36
N TRP A 460 1.57 20.50 34.90
CA TRP A 460 0.79 21.36 35.81
C TRP A 460 1.38 21.50 37.21
N HIS A 461 2.46 20.79 37.52
CA HIS A 461 3.24 20.94 38.76
C HIS A 461 4.60 21.59 38.54
N GLN A 462 4.94 21.97 37.31
CA GLN A 462 6.14 22.76 37.05
C GLN A 462 5.88 24.19 37.55
N GLU A 463 6.75 24.68 38.43
CA GLU A 463 6.65 26.07 38.91
C GLU A 463 7.02 27.02 37.77
N ASP A 464 6.17 28.01 37.49
CA ASP A 464 6.49 29.12 36.58
C ASP A 464 7.68 29.89 37.19
N ASP A 465 8.87 29.72 36.61
CA ASP A 465 10.08 30.45 37.00
C ASP A 465 10.05 31.89 36.47
N THR A 466 9.00 32.64 36.82
CA THR A 466 8.83 34.07 36.52
C THR A 466 8.64 34.89 37.81
N SER A 467 9.70 35.01 38.62
CA SER A 467 9.98 36.20 39.45
C SER A 467 11.36 36.14 40.16
N THR A 468 12.42 36.54 39.42
CA THR A 468 13.70 37.27 39.75
C THR A 468 14.18 37.50 41.22
N PRO A 469 15.46 37.94 41.49
CA PRO A 469 16.77 37.82 40.80
C PRO A 469 17.99 37.50 41.74
N HIS A 470 19.21 37.36 41.15
CA HIS A 470 20.56 37.22 41.75
C HIS A 470 20.89 35.84 42.39
N GLU A 471 22.04 35.19 42.21
CA GLU A 471 23.29 35.47 41.50
C GLU A 471 24.09 34.15 41.46
N SER A 472 24.65 33.76 40.31
CA SER A 472 25.90 32.97 40.30
C SER A 472 26.64 33.11 38.96
N LYS A 473 27.51 34.13 38.95
CA LYS A 473 28.85 34.16 38.33
C LYS A 473 28.96 33.69 36.88
N VAL A 474 28.69 34.64 35.97
CA VAL A 474 29.46 34.74 34.72
C VAL A 474 30.75 35.50 35.04
N VAL A 475 31.90 34.87 34.78
CA VAL A 475 33.21 35.53 34.78
C VAL A 475 33.29 36.41 33.53
N PRO A 476 33.54 37.72 33.62
CA PRO A 476 33.68 38.60 32.47
C PRO A 476 35.15 38.67 32.01
N LEU A 477 35.40 38.39 30.73
CA LEU A 477 36.62 38.83 30.05
C LEU A 477 36.29 40.08 29.21
N THR A 478 36.45 41.21 29.89
CA THR A 478 36.98 42.51 29.42
C THR A 478 37.03 42.80 27.92
N ALA A 479 36.28 43.82 27.50
CA ALA A 479 36.74 44.88 26.60
C ALA A 479 36.70 46.17 27.44
N SER A 480 37.58 47.17 27.42
CA SER A 480 38.57 47.69 26.48
C SER A 480 39.36 48.78 27.25
N ARG A 481 40.53 49.24 26.77
CA ARG A 481 40.89 50.68 26.82
C ARG A 481 42.19 51.02 26.10
N GLY A 482 42.13 52.14 25.37
CA GLY A 482 43.26 52.88 24.79
C GLY A 482 42.89 53.45 23.42
N ALA A 483 42.10 54.52 23.31
CA ALA A 483 42.46 55.94 23.46
C ALA A 483 42.49 56.66 22.09
N ALA A 484 41.71 57.73 22.02
CA ALA A 484 41.59 58.87 21.09
C ALA A 484 42.54 58.99 19.85
N VAL A 485 41.98 59.48 18.73
CA VAL A 485 42.16 60.84 18.14
C VAL A 485 41.52 60.89 16.72
N THR A 486 41.00 62.07 16.37
CA THR A 486 40.16 62.49 15.23
C THR A 486 40.95 62.70 13.88
N PRO A 487 40.34 63.19 12.75
CA PRO A 487 40.37 62.64 11.36
C PRO A 487 41.35 63.45 10.44
N PRO A 488 41.22 63.65 9.08
CA PRO A 488 40.32 63.13 8.01
C PRO A 488 41.01 62.80 6.63
N ALA A 489 40.19 62.47 5.62
CA ALA A 489 40.27 62.92 4.21
C ALA A 489 40.90 62.07 3.08
N THR A 490 40.21 62.17 1.93
CA THR A 490 40.65 62.18 0.50
C THR A 490 40.97 60.90 -0.29
N THR A 491 40.04 60.58 -1.21
CA THR A 491 40.20 60.39 -2.68
C THR A 491 41.49 59.81 -3.31
N SER A 492 41.29 58.80 -4.17
CA SER A 492 41.74 58.68 -5.59
C SER A 492 42.68 57.53 -6.02
N LYS A 493 42.28 56.91 -7.15
CA LYS A 493 43.02 56.43 -8.34
C LYS A 493 44.00 55.22 -8.33
N ALA A 494 43.77 54.37 -9.36
CA ALA A 494 44.73 53.66 -10.24
C ALA A 494 45.62 52.56 -9.59
N SER A 495 46.06 51.46 -10.21
CA SER A 495 46.19 51.02 -11.62
C SER A 495 46.55 49.52 -11.63
N LEU A 496 46.19 48.84 -12.73
CA LEU A 496 46.72 47.57 -13.28
C LEU A 496 48.28 47.53 -13.35
N PRO A 497 48.97 46.36 -13.45
CA PRO A 497 48.90 45.54 -14.68
C PRO A 497 49.06 44.01 -14.56
N THR A 498 48.61 43.38 -15.66
CA THR A 498 48.83 42.03 -16.21
C THR A 498 50.31 41.72 -16.45
N PRO A 499 50.69 40.44 -16.65
CA PRO A 499 50.75 39.88 -18.02
C PRO A 499 50.18 38.45 -18.06
N GLY A 500 49.74 37.88 -19.17
CA GLY A 500 49.91 38.24 -20.57
C GLY A 500 50.07 36.95 -21.37
N ASN A 501 49.16 36.78 -22.34
CA ASN A 501 49.29 36.04 -23.60
C ASN A 501 49.46 34.51 -23.52
N GLY A 502 48.70 33.70 -24.25
CA GLY A 502 47.84 34.01 -25.38
C GLY A 502 48.05 32.96 -26.46
N SER A 503 46.96 32.47 -27.04
CA SER A 503 46.77 32.10 -28.46
C SER A 503 45.67 31.04 -28.58
N GLY A 504 44.47 31.48 -28.97
CA GLY A 504 43.68 30.70 -29.93
C GLY A 504 44.14 31.09 -31.35
N PRO A 505 43.28 30.91 -32.35
CA PRO A 505 42.51 29.71 -32.68
C PRO A 505 42.57 29.42 -34.21
N ALA A 506 42.08 28.26 -34.65
CA ALA A 506 41.29 28.07 -35.88
C ALA A 506 41.22 26.59 -36.29
N ARG A 507 40.12 25.90 -35.96
CA ARG A 507 39.16 25.34 -36.92
C ARG A 507 37.91 24.88 -36.19
#